data_AF-A0A1P8WMM7-F1
#
_entry.id   AF-A0A1P8WMM7-F1
#
_cell.length_a   1.000
_cell.length_b   1.000
_cell.length_c   1.000
_cell.angle_alpha   90.00
_cell.angle_beta   90.00
_cell.angle_gamma   90.00
#
_symmetry.space_group_name_H-M   'P 1'
#
loop_
_entity.id
_entity.type
_entity.pdbx_description
1 polymer ?
#
loop_
_entity_poly.entity_id
_entity_poly.type
_entity_poly.pdbx_seq_one_letter_code
_entity_poly.pdbx_strand_id
1 'polypeptide(L)'
;MTKDSDTPNSSSTLAPPSSAQNMSRWSIAGIIAAIVLAALLTWNLRLVVVQLSDAADISRERAFWALCHPETTPQQRTEFFLRLAAGGNAEWKSALLHDLQLSGVDLSNTSLESAVFTSCNFAKVNFESAQLGRASLDTSDLTGANFAKVKLRNGTFFKSNLKNADFRNADLLSTSFEQATAHDAVFVAAKMGDAFFAMTDLTGADFTGAELSGANFEAAILKNADLALANLYTARLNDADLTDSNWWRARGLASQQLDEFTLRFPPTPDAPESRQRDFEIWLTKRIEDSEQPNPGQK
;
A
#
# COMPACT_ATOMS: atom_id res chain seq x y z
N MET A 1 -77.13 52.30 68.79
CA MET A 1 -76.36 51.10 69.16
C MET A 1 -76.43 50.13 67.98
N THR A 2 -75.41 50.12 67.12
CA THR A 2 -74.36 49.07 66.98
C THR A 2 -74.87 47.80 66.28
N LYS A 3 -74.20 47.13 65.34
CA LYS A 3 -73.03 47.30 64.47
C LYS A 3 -72.89 45.94 63.72
N ASP A 4 -72.36 45.97 62.50
CA ASP A 4 -71.46 44.98 61.86
C ASP A 4 -71.80 43.46 61.78
N SER A 5 -72.08 43.05 60.53
CA SER A 5 -71.31 42.14 59.64
C SER A 5 -70.73 40.77 60.06
N ASP A 6 -70.82 39.87 59.07
CA ASP A 6 -69.86 38.86 58.57
C ASP A 6 -70.03 37.34 58.84
N THR A 7 -69.96 36.64 57.69
CA THR A 7 -69.90 35.21 57.28
C THR A 7 -68.80 34.37 57.98
N PRO A 8 -68.72 32.99 57.95
CA PRO A 8 -68.65 32.16 56.70
C PRO A 8 -69.00 30.63 56.71
N ASN A 9 -68.98 30.05 55.49
CA ASN A 9 -68.37 28.76 55.05
C ASN A 9 -69.16 27.42 54.81
N SER A 10 -68.94 26.89 53.60
CA SER A 10 -68.73 25.48 53.14
C SER A 10 -69.86 24.41 53.09
N SER A 11 -70.07 23.81 51.90
CA SER A 11 -69.66 22.42 51.56
C SER A 11 -70.14 21.97 50.16
N SER A 12 -69.34 21.08 49.57
CA SER A 12 -69.26 20.62 48.18
C SER A 12 -69.91 19.25 47.94
N THR A 13 -70.41 18.98 46.73
CA THR A 13 -70.49 17.62 46.15
C THR A 13 -70.28 17.65 44.63
N LEU A 14 -69.26 16.89 44.17
CA LEU A 14 -68.82 16.72 42.79
C LEU A 14 -69.68 15.69 42.03
N ALA A 15 -69.90 15.93 40.74
CA ALA A 15 -70.32 14.94 39.75
C ALA A 15 -69.08 14.26 39.12
N PRO A 16 -69.17 13.00 38.64
CA PRO A 16 -68.01 12.30 38.08
C PRO A 16 -67.76 12.68 36.61
N PRO A 17 -66.50 12.70 36.12
CA PRO A 17 -66.21 12.85 34.71
C PRO A 17 -66.21 11.48 34.00
N SER A 18 -66.90 11.41 32.86
CA SER A 18 -66.81 10.30 31.92
C SER A 18 -65.52 10.42 31.10
N SER A 19 -64.50 9.64 31.46
CA SER A 19 -63.28 9.44 30.67
C SER A 19 -63.48 8.32 29.64
N ALA A 20 -64.25 8.60 28.59
CA ALA A 20 -64.18 7.82 27.36
C ALA A 20 -63.11 8.45 26.46
N GLN A 21 -62.00 7.75 26.30
CA GLN A 21 -60.83 8.15 25.54
C GLN A 21 -61.20 8.48 24.08
N ASN A 22 -61.05 9.75 23.70
CA ASN A 22 -61.09 10.23 22.32
C ASN A 22 -59.87 9.68 21.56
N MET A 23 -60.00 8.52 20.92
CA MET A 23 -59.10 8.16 19.83
C MET A 23 -59.38 9.10 18.66
N SER A 24 -58.46 10.04 18.43
CA SER A 24 -58.45 11.00 17.32
C SER A 24 -58.72 10.31 15.98
N ARG A 25 -59.96 10.42 15.48
CA ARG A 25 -60.28 10.13 14.08
C ARG A 25 -59.89 11.36 13.27
N TRP A 26 -58.76 11.27 12.57
CA TRP A 26 -58.38 12.27 11.60
C TRP A 26 -59.50 12.38 10.55
N SER A 27 -59.93 13.60 10.25
CA SER A 27 -60.85 13.83 9.13
C SER A 27 -60.18 13.38 7.83
N ILE A 28 -60.96 13.02 6.80
CA ILE A 28 -60.42 12.67 5.48
C ILE A 28 -59.48 13.80 4.98
N ALA A 29 -59.84 15.05 5.24
CA ALA A 29 -59.01 16.21 4.94
C ALA A 29 -57.68 16.21 5.73
N GLY A 30 -57.67 15.82 7.00
CA GLY A 30 -56.46 15.68 7.81
C GLY A 30 -55.54 14.56 7.31
N ILE A 31 -56.11 13.43 6.87
CA ILE A 31 -55.35 12.31 6.29
C ILE A 31 -54.71 12.75 4.96
N ILE A 32 -55.47 13.43 4.10
CA ILE A 32 -54.96 13.97 2.83
C ILE A 32 -53.84 14.99 3.10
N ALA A 33 -54.01 15.90 4.05
CA ALA A 33 -52.99 16.87 4.42
C ALA A 33 -51.70 16.21 4.92
N ALA A 34 -51.81 15.15 5.72
CA ALA A 34 -50.66 14.38 6.20
C ALA A 34 -49.92 13.66 5.06
N ILE A 35 -50.65 13.08 4.10
CA ILE A 35 -50.08 12.42 2.91
C ILE A 35 -49.34 13.44 2.04
N VAL A 36 -49.95 14.60 1.77
CA VAL A 36 -49.32 15.67 0.99
C VAL A 36 -48.05 16.19 1.69
N LEU A 37 -48.11 16.40 3.00
CA LEU A 37 -46.95 16.84 3.78
C LEU A 37 -45.81 15.81 3.73
N ALA A 38 -46.13 14.52 3.88
CA ALA A 38 -45.15 13.44 3.77
C ALA A 38 -44.56 13.32 2.36
N ALA A 39 -45.38 13.50 1.31
CA ALA A 39 -44.91 13.53 -0.08
C ALA A 39 -43.98 14.72 -0.34
N LEU A 40 -44.29 15.90 0.21
CA LEU A 40 -43.43 17.09 0.11
C LEU A 40 -42.12 16.90 0.88
N LEU A 41 -42.17 16.33 2.09
CA LEU A 41 -40.97 16.04 2.89
C LEU A 41 -40.06 15.04 2.20
N THR A 42 -40.61 13.96 1.68
CA THR A 42 -39.84 12.94 0.93
C THR A 42 -39.26 13.51 -0.37
N TRP A 43 -40.02 14.33 -1.09
CA TRP A 43 -39.52 15.03 -2.28
C TRP A 43 -38.41 16.02 -1.94
N ASN A 44 -38.56 16.78 -0.86
CA ASN A 44 -37.55 17.74 -0.40
C ASN A 44 -36.29 17.02 0.09
N LEU A 45 -36.44 15.91 0.83
CA LEU A 45 -35.32 15.06 1.23
C LEU A 45 -34.60 14.50 -0.01
N ARG A 46 -35.35 14.02 -1.00
CA ARG A 46 -34.79 13.53 -2.26
C ARG A 46 -34.05 14.63 -3.01
N LEU A 47 -34.61 15.84 -3.07
CA LEU A 47 -33.94 16.99 -3.69
C LEU A 47 -32.65 17.36 -2.97
N VAL A 48 -32.65 17.39 -1.64
CA VAL A 48 -31.44 17.65 -0.83
C VAL A 48 -30.40 16.56 -1.06
N VAL A 49 -30.80 15.28 -1.09
CA VAL A 49 -29.90 14.16 -1.38
C VAL A 49 -29.32 14.28 -2.80
N VAL A 50 -30.13 14.62 -3.80
CA VAL A 50 -29.68 14.83 -5.18
C VAL A 50 -28.76 16.04 -5.28
N GLN A 51 -29.05 17.15 -4.59
CA GLN A 51 -28.16 18.32 -4.58
C GLN A 51 -26.83 18.05 -3.87
N LEU A 52 -26.85 17.24 -2.80
CA LEU A 52 -25.64 16.79 -2.12
C LEU A 52 -24.85 15.81 -2.98
N SER A 53 -25.50 14.93 -3.75
CA SER A 53 -24.83 14.07 -4.72
C SER A 53 -24.31 14.85 -5.93
N ASP A 54 -25.02 15.88 -6.39
CA ASP A 54 -24.60 16.71 -7.53
C ASP A 54 -23.45 17.65 -7.12
N ALA A 55 -23.47 18.25 -5.93
CA ALA A 55 -22.29 18.93 -5.35
C ALA A 55 -21.13 17.94 -5.10
N ALA A 56 -21.53 16.71 -4.74
CA ALA A 56 -20.82 15.45 -4.73
C ALA A 56 -20.22 14.99 -6.07
N ASP A 57 -20.64 15.51 -7.23
CA ASP A 57 -20.22 15.13 -8.60
C ASP A 57 -19.68 16.30 -9.43
N ILE A 58 -19.97 17.54 -9.04
CA ILE A 58 -19.25 18.78 -9.40
C ILE A 58 -17.77 18.73 -8.88
N SER A 59 -17.23 17.54 -8.59
CA SER A 59 -16.47 17.20 -7.38
C SER A 59 -15.20 16.37 -7.61
N ARG A 60 -15.07 15.67 -8.74
CA ARG A 60 -13.85 14.95 -9.15
C ARG A 60 -13.13 15.71 -10.23
N GLU A 61 -13.86 16.17 -11.24
CA GLU A 61 -13.29 17.00 -12.32
C GLU A 61 -12.64 18.27 -11.77
N ARG A 62 -13.30 18.95 -10.81
CA ARG A 62 -12.71 20.13 -10.15
C ARG A 62 -11.48 19.80 -9.31
N ALA A 63 -11.52 18.68 -8.57
CA ALA A 63 -10.37 18.24 -7.77
C ALA A 63 -9.20 17.83 -8.66
N PHE A 64 -9.48 17.16 -9.77
CA PHE A 64 -8.48 16.76 -10.76
C PHE A 64 -7.92 17.98 -11.51
N TRP A 65 -8.77 18.92 -11.90
CA TRP A 65 -8.34 20.19 -12.49
C TRP A 65 -7.42 20.96 -11.55
N ALA A 66 -7.77 21.04 -10.26
CA ALA A 66 -6.93 21.68 -9.25
C ALA A 66 -5.59 20.93 -9.09
N LEU A 67 -5.62 19.59 -9.05
CA LEU A 67 -4.41 18.76 -9.01
C LEU A 67 -3.47 19.00 -10.20
N CYS A 68 -4.00 19.32 -11.37
CA CYS A 68 -3.24 19.63 -12.57
C CYS A 68 -2.83 21.11 -12.69
N HIS A 69 -3.32 21.98 -11.82
CA HIS A 69 -3.10 23.42 -11.95
C HIS A 69 -1.74 23.84 -11.38
N PRO A 70 -0.87 24.54 -12.15
CA PRO A 70 0.50 24.86 -11.75
C PRO A 70 0.63 25.70 -10.48
N GLU A 71 -0.38 26.51 -10.16
CA GLU A 71 -0.37 27.39 -8.99
C GLU A 71 -0.77 26.68 -7.68
N THR A 72 -1.18 25.42 -7.73
CA THR A 72 -1.52 24.69 -6.51
C THR A 72 -0.27 24.35 -5.71
N THR A 73 -0.35 24.50 -4.39
CA THR A 73 0.75 24.11 -3.52
C THR A 73 0.82 22.58 -3.38
N PRO A 74 1.98 21.99 -3.03
CA PRO A 74 2.08 20.56 -2.77
C PRO A 74 1.07 20.05 -1.72
N GLN A 75 0.75 20.86 -0.72
CA GLN A 75 -0.23 20.54 0.32
C GLN A 75 -1.65 20.46 -0.26
N GLN A 76 -2.05 21.42 -1.09
CA GLN A 76 -3.35 21.40 -1.76
C GLN A 76 -3.45 20.21 -2.73
N ARG A 77 -2.39 19.95 -3.51
CA ARG A 77 -2.33 18.78 -4.40
C ARG A 77 -2.44 17.47 -3.63
N THR A 78 -1.81 17.39 -2.45
CA THR A 78 -1.94 16.23 -1.56
C THR A 78 -3.40 16.02 -1.17
N GLU A 79 -4.11 17.06 -0.73
CA GLU A 79 -5.54 16.95 -0.37
C GLU A 79 -6.41 16.51 -1.55
N PHE A 80 -6.23 17.11 -2.72
CA PHE A 80 -6.98 16.74 -3.93
C PHE A 80 -6.68 15.30 -4.36
N PHE A 81 -5.40 14.90 -4.34
CA PHE A 81 -4.97 13.53 -4.63
C PHE A 81 -5.66 12.53 -3.71
N LEU A 82 -5.62 12.76 -2.38
CA LEU A 82 -6.23 11.86 -1.40
C LEU A 82 -7.74 11.74 -1.62
N ARG A 83 -8.42 12.86 -1.90
CA ARG A 83 -9.86 12.86 -2.21
C ARG A 83 -10.17 12.04 -3.46
N LEU A 84 -9.37 12.20 -4.52
CA LEU A 84 -9.53 11.46 -5.76
C LEU A 84 -9.25 9.97 -5.58
N ALA A 85 -8.18 9.62 -4.87
CA ALA A 85 -7.82 8.23 -4.56
C ALA A 85 -8.90 7.54 -3.73
N ALA A 86 -9.40 8.20 -2.67
CA ALA A 86 -10.52 7.71 -1.86
C ALA A 86 -11.84 7.62 -2.66
N GLY A 87 -12.01 8.48 -3.66
CA GLY A 87 -13.12 8.40 -4.61
C GLY A 87 -12.99 7.26 -5.63
N GLY A 88 -11.90 6.50 -5.63
CA GLY A 88 -11.65 5.42 -6.60
C GLY A 88 -11.27 5.96 -7.99
N ASN A 89 -10.66 7.15 -8.06
CA ASN A 89 -10.07 7.63 -9.31
C ASN A 89 -8.98 6.66 -9.77
N ALA A 90 -9.03 6.27 -11.05
CA ALA A 90 -8.03 5.42 -11.67
C ALA A 90 -7.23 6.15 -12.77
N GLU A 91 -7.62 7.37 -13.10
CA GLU A 91 -6.99 8.17 -14.16
C GLU A 91 -6.01 9.17 -13.55
N TRP A 92 -4.72 8.90 -13.71
CA TRP A 92 -3.64 9.74 -13.15
C TRP A 92 -2.79 10.41 -14.23
N LYS A 93 -3.15 10.19 -15.51
CA LYS A 93 -2.46 10.79 -16.64
C LYS A 93 -2.57 12.31 -16.55
N SER A 94 -1.44 12.99 -16.64
CA SER A 94 -1.31 14.46 -16.52
C SER A 94 -1.50 15.03 -15.11
N ALA A 95 -1.70 14.20 -14.08
CA ALA A 95 -1.74 14.69 -12.70
C ALA A 95 -0.35 15.18 -12.26
N LEU A 96 -0.28 16.34 -11.60
CA LEU A 96 0.97 16.87 -11.05
C LEU A 96 1.24 16.26 -9.67
N LEU A 97 1.74 15.03 -9.65
CA LEU A 97 1.99 14.27 -8.41
C LEU A 97 3.44 14.40 -7.93
N HIS A 98 4.01 15.59 -8.02
CA HIS A 98 5.36 15.87 -7.52
C HIS A 98 5.34 16.52 -6.14
N ASP A 99 6.33 16.19 -5.30
CA ASP A 99 6.58 16.77 -3.97
C ASP A 99 5.44 16.58 -2.94
N LEU A 100 4.56 15.60 -3.15
CA LEU A 100 3.42 15.34 -2.27
C LEU A 100 3.89 14.83 -0.90
N GLN A 101 3.14 15.20 0.15
CA GLN A 101 3.42 14.82 1.53
C GLN A 101 2.44 13.74 1.99
N LEU A 102 2.83 12.48 1.82
CA LEU A 102 1.98 11.30 1.97
C LEU A 102 2.50 10.31 3.02
N SER A 103 3.37 10.77 3.91
CA SER A 103 3.93 9.92 4.97
C SER A 103 2.82 9.35 5.87
N GLY A 104 2.88 8.04 6.11
CA GLY A 104 1.92 7.33 6.97
C GLY A 104 0.49 7.22 6.43
N VAL A 105 0.23 7.70 5.22
CA VAL A 105 -1.10 7.62 4.60
C VAL A 105 -1.45 6.18 4.25
N ASP A 106 -2.72 5.82 4.40
CA ASP A 106 -3.24 4.55 3.88
C ASP A 106 -3.76 4.72 2.45
N LEU A 107 -3.05 4.09 1.51
CA LEU A 107 -3.41 3.96 0.10
C LEU A 107 -3.58 2.47 -0.28
N SER A 108 -3.82 1.60 0.70
CA SER A 108 -4.05 0.18 0.43
C SER A 108 -5.24 -0.02 -0.49
N ASN A 109 -5.16 -1.02 -1.35
CA ASN A 109 -6.19 -1.38 -2.32
C ASN A 109 -6.58 -0.27 -3.34
N THR A 110 -5.86 0.85 -3.37
CA THR A 110 -6.14 1.93 -4.33
C THR A 110 -5.67 1.58 -5.75
N SER A 111 -6.26 2.23 -6.75
CA SER A 111 -5.83 2.13 -8.14
C SER A 111 -5.02 3.38 -8.51
N LEU A 112 -3.72 3.20 -8.67
CA LEU A 112 -2.72 4.22 -8.99
C LEU A 112 -1.95 3.83 -10.26
N GLU A 113 -2.60 3.11 -11.17
CA GLU A 113 -1.98 2.62 -12.40
C GLU A 113 -1.48 3.78 -13.26
N SER A 114 -0.25 3.67 -13.76
CA SER A 114 0.45 4.68 -14.57
C SER A 114 0.60 6.06 -13.89
N ALA A 115 0.39 6.17 -12.58
CA ALA A 115 0.61 7.40 -11.84
C ALA A 115 2.12 7.74 -11.80
N VAL A 116 2.46 9.01 -11.98
CA VAL A 116 3.87 9.47 -11.98
C VAL A 116 4.10 10.33 -10.75
N PHE A 117 4.57 9.68 -9.68
CA PHE A 117 5.01 10.35 -8.46
C PHE A 117 6.50 10.63 -8.55
N THR A 118 6.90 11.87 -8.31
CA THR A 118 8.32 12.26 -8.31
C THR A 118 8.63 13.07 -7.07
N SER A 119 9.73 12.74 -6.39
CA SER A 119 10.18 13.47 -5.20
C SER A 119 9.14 13.56 -4.07
N CYS A 120 8.27 12.56 -3.95
CA CYS A 120 7.23 12.53 -2.92
C CYS A 120 7.79 12.00 -1.60
N ASN A 121 7.18 12.43 -0.49
CA ASN A 121 7.39 11.81 0.81
C ASN A 121 6.31 10.75 1.05
N PHE A 122 6.71 9.49 0.96
CA PHE A 122 5.92 8.30 1.18
C PHE A 122 6.41 7.48 2.39
N ALA A 123 7.18 8.09 3.29
CA ALA A 123 7.71 7.36 4.44
C ALA A 123 6.56 6.71 5.24
N LYS A 124 6.62 5.39 5.43
CA LYS A 124 5.60 4.57 6.13
C LYS A 124 4.20 4.59 5.49
N VAL A 125 4.07 4.98 4.22
CA VAL A 125 2.79 4.86 3.51
C VAL A 125 2.38 3.38 3.41
N ASN A 126 1.08 3.11 3.44
CA ASN A 126 0.55 1.79 3.20
C ASN A 126 0.03 1.66 1.76
N PHE A 127 0.72 0.89 0.92
CA PHE A 127 0.32 0.47 -0.42
C PHE A 127 -0.08 -1.01 -0.48
N GLU A 128 -0.41 -1.65 0.65
CA GLU A 128 -0.77 -3.08 0.63
C GLU A 128 -1.87 -3.35 -0.40
N SER A 129 -1.61 -4.33 -1.28
CA SER A 129 -2.53 -4.74 -2.35
C SER A 129 -2.95 -3.63 -3.33
N ALA A 130 -2.27 -2.47 -3.34
CA ALA A 130 -2.55 -1.41 -4.30
C ALA A 130 -2.18 -1.82 -5.74
N GLN A 131 -2.86 -1.23 -6.72
CA GLN A 131 -2.59 -1.44 -8.13
C GLN A 131 -1.78 -0.25 -8.67
N LEU A 132 -0.49 -0.47 -8.87
CA LEU A 132 0.49 0.54 -9.30
C LEU A 132 1.13 0.18 -10.65
N GLY A 133 0.51 -0.66 -11.48
CA GLY A 133 1.10 -1.08 -12.76
C GLY A 133 1.62 0.10 -13.57
N ARG A 134 2.88 0.05 -14.03
CA ARG A 134 3.56 1.13 -14.77
C ARG A 134 3.67 2.48 -14.02
N ALA A 135 3.44 2.52 -12.70
CA ALA A 135 3.63 3.74 -11.93
C ALA A 135 5.12 4.07 -11.75
N SER A 136 5.42 5.36 -11.66
CA SER A 136 6.74 5.87 -11.27
C SER A 136 6.66 6.40 -9.84
N LEU A 137 7.60 5.99 -8.99
CA LEU A 137 7.83 6.52 -7.65
C LEU A 137 9.27 7.02 -7.52
N ASP A 138 9.80 7.54 -8.63
CA ASP A 138 11.21 7.93 -8.74
C ASP A 138 11.55 9.04 -7.74
N THR A 139 12.79 9.03 -7.28
CA THR A 139 13.38 10.03 -6.37
C THR A 139 12.60 10.28 -5.08
N SER A 140 11.68 9.40 -4.71
CA SER A 140 10.79 9.56 -3.55
C SER A 140 11.38 8.91 -2.29
N ASP A 141 10.98 9.41 -1.12
CA ASP A 141 11.28 8.77 0.15
C ASP A 141 10.18 7.77 0.51
N LEU A 142 10.51 6.49 0.49
CA LEU A 142 9.62 5.36 0.73
C LEU A 142 10.08 4.56 1.96
N THR A 143 10.82 5.21 2.86
CA THR A 143 11.37 4.57 4.07
C THR A 143 10.25 3.91 4.88
N GLY A 144 10.36 2.59 5.10
CA GLY A 144 9.39 1.81 5.85
C GLY A 144 7.99 1.70 5.22
N ALA A 145 7.85 2.00 3.92
CA ALA A 145 6.59 1.86 3.21
C ALA A 145 6.17 0.38 3.12
N ASN A 146 4.85 0.13 3.22
CA ASN A 146 4.28 -1.20 3.07
C ASN A 146 3.79 -1.42 1.63
N PHE A 147 4.48 -2.25 0.87
CA PHE A 147 4.15 -2.71 -0.48
C PHE A 147 3.72 -4.18 -0.53
N ALA A 148 3.32 -4.78 0.60
CA ALA A 148 2.93 -6.18 0.63
C ALA A 148 1.82 -6.45 -0.41
N LYS A 149 2.00 -7.49 -1.23
CA LYS A 149 1.06 -7.91 -2.29
C LYS A 149 0.73 -6.83 -3.33
N VAL A 150 1.52 -5.75 -3.42
CA VAL A 150 1.31 -4.70 -4.44
C VAL A 150 1.43 -5.27 -5.85
N LYS A 151 0.71 -4.69 -6.82
CA LYS A 151 0.89 -4.98 -8.25
C LYS A 151 1.57 -3.79 -8.94
N LEU A 152 2.88 -3.86 -9.16
CA LEU A 152 3.71 -2.79 -9.72
C LEU A 152 4.52 -3.27 -10.95
N ARG A 153 3.92 -4.12 -11.79
CA ARG A 153 4.59 -4.58 -13.01
C ARG A 153 5.01 -3.41 -13.90
N ASN A 154 6.24 -3.45 -14.40
CA ASN A 154 6.84 -2.41 -15.25
C ASN A 154 6.84 -1.00 -14.62
N GLY A 155 6.79 -0.90 -13.28
CA GLY A 155 6.95 0.37 -12.56
C GLY A 155 8.42 0.72 -12.33
N THR A 156 8.67 1.86 -11.68
CA THR A 156 10.02 2.34 -11.39
C THR A 156 10.13 3.00 -10.01
N PHE A 157 11.26 2.75 -9.37
CA PHE A 157 11.74 3.28 -8.09
C PHE A 157 13.10 3.96 -8.25
N PHE A 158 13.41 4.49 -9.43
CA PHE A 158 14.73 5.00 -9.78
C PHE A 158 15.19 6.05 -8.77
N LYS A 159 16.39 5.85 -8.18
CA LYS A 159 16.98 6.72 -7.15
C LYS A 159 16.09 7.00 -5.93
N SER A 160 15.13 6.14 -5.64
CA SER A 160 14.28 6.29 -4.46
C SER A 160 14.95 5.72 -3.20
N ASN A 161 14.46 6.12 -2.04
CA ASN A 161 14.88 5.56 -0.76
C ASN A 161 13.83 4.56 -0.26
N LEU A 162 14.15 3.27 -0.35
CA LEU A 162 13.33 2.12 0.01
C LEU A 162 13.77 1.44 1.31
N LYS A 163 14.55 2.12 2.15
CA LYS A 163 15.06 1.54 3.39
C LYS A 163 13.91 0.98 4.25
N ASN A 164 14.03 -0.27 4.69
CA ASN A 164 13.02 -1.02 5.45
C ASN A 164 11.65 -1.17 4.75
N ALA A 165 11.55 -0.99 3.44
CA ALA A 165 10.28 -1.17 2.73
C ALA A 165 9.89 -2.66 2.65
N ASP A 166 8.59 -2.95 2.74
CA ASP A 166 8.06 -4.32 2.76
C ASP A 166 7.36 -4.66 1.44
N PHE A 167 7.99 -5.47 0.59
CA PHE A 167 7.49 -5.97 -0.69
C PHE A 167 7.03 -7.43 -0.65
N ARG A 168 6.71 -7.98 0.53
CA ARG A 168 6.37 -9.41 0.63
C ARG A 168 5.21 -9.79 -0.28
N ASN A 169 5.39 -10.87 -1.04
CA ASN A 169 4.42 -11.38 -2.01
C ASN A 169 4.00 -10.36 -3.10
N ALA A 170 4.77 -9.31 -3.34
CA ALA A 170 4.49 -8.32 -4.37
C ALA A 170 4.65 -8.90 -5.79
N ASP A 171 3.98 -8.29 -6.76
CA ASP A 171 4.17 -8.53 -8.18
C ASP A 171 4.94 -7.36 -8.81
N LEU A 172 6.24 -7.56 -8.99
CA LEU A 172 7.26 -6.61 -9.40
C LEU A 172 7.94 -7.03 -10.71
N LEU A 173 7.20 -7.74 -11.58
CA LEU A 173 7.72 -8.19 -12.87
C LEU A 173 8.21 -6.98 -13.68
N SER A 174 9.48 -7.04 -14.12
CA SER A 174 10.14 -5.99 -14.90
C SER A 174 10.12 -4.60 -14.25
N THR A 175 10.05 -4.53 -12.91
CA THR A 175 10.14 -3.28 -12.16
C THR A 175 11.59 -2.82 -12.08
N SER A 176 11.83 -1.52 -12.24
CA SER A 176 13.15 -0.91 -12.03
C SER A 176 13.33 -0.40 -10.60
N PHE A 177 14.45 -0.79 -9.99
CA PHE A 177 14.97 -0.32 -8.70
C PHE A 177 16.33 0.38 -8.88
N GLU A 178 16.74 0.67 -10.12
CA GLU A 178 18.08 1.14 -10.43
C GLU A 178 18.48 2.36 -9.60
N GLN A 179 19.69 2.32 -9.03
CA GLN A 179 20.26 3.36 -8.18
C GLN A 179 19.44 3.70 -6.92
N ALA A 180 18.47 2.87 -6.54
CA ALA A 180 17.75 3.04 -5.28
C ALA A 180 18.59 2.59 -4.07
N THR A 181 18.19 3.06 -2.90
CA THR A 181 18.71 2.57 -1.60
C THR A 181 17.63 1.72 -0.94
N ALA A 182 17.81 0.41 -0.89
CA ALA A 182 16.86 -0.57 -0.39
C ALA A 182 17.45 -1.39 0.77
N HIS A 183 18.14 -0.70 1.69
CA HIS A 183 18.67 -1.32 2.92
C HIS A 183 17.58 -1.99 3.72
N ASP A 184 17.82 -3.23 4.15
CA ASP A 184 16.90 -3.99 5.00
C ASP A 184 15.48 -4.12 4.40
N ALA A 185 15.33 -3.96 3.08
CA ALA A 185 14.05 -4.12 2.41
C ALA A 185 13.67 -5.60 2.30
N VAL A 186 12.37 -5.89 2.38
CA VAL A 186 11.85 -7.25 2.46
C VAL A 186 11.15 -7.63 1.16
N PHE A 187 11.71 -8.55 0.39
CA PHE A 187 11.18 -9.07 -0.88
C PHE A 187 10.73 -10.53 -0.79
N VAL A 188 10.46 -11.06 0.40
CA VAL A 188 10.11 -12.48 0.61
C VAL A 188 8.94 -12.89 -0.28
N ALA A 189 9.16 -13.97 -1.04
CA ALA A 189 8.21 -14.54 -2.00
C ALA A 189 7.66 -13.54 -3.06
N ALA A 190 8.36 -12.43 -3.30
CA ALA A 190 7.98 -11.50 -4.35
C ALA A 190 8.25 -12.07 -5.76
N LYS A 191 7.43 -11.70 -6.73
CA LYS A 191 7.59 -12.05 -8.14
C LYS A 191 8.36 -10.93 -8.83
N MET A 192 9.59 -11.19 -9.20
CA MET A 192 10.57 -10.16 -9.60
C MET A 192 11.33 -10.58 -10.87
N GLY A 193 10.68 -11.38 -11.71
CA GLY A 193 11.24 -11.78 -13.00
C GLY A 193 11.60 -10.56 -13.83
N ASP A 194 12.79 -10.59 -14.44
CA ASP A 194 13.34 -9.50 -15.26
C ASP A 194 13.40 -8.12 -14.56
N ALA A 195 13.39 -8.07 -13.22
CA ALA A 195 13.54 -6.82 -12.47
C ALA A 195 14.96 -6.23 -12.59
N PHE A 196 15.07 -4.90 -12.47
CA PHE A 196 16.34 -4.19 -12.65
C PHE A 196 16.83 -3.63 -11.32
N PHE A 197 17.99 -4.12 -10.85
CA PHE A 197 18.67 -3.72 -9.62
C PHE A 197 20.05 -3.10 -9.88
N ALA A 198 20.33 -2.65 -11.10
CA ALA A 198 21.65 -2.14 -11.43
C ALA A 198 22.04 -0.97 -10.49
N MET A 199 23.24 -1.06 -9.91
CA MET A 199 23.76 -0.05 -8.97
C MET A 199 22.87 0.21 -7.74
N THR A 200 22.02 -0.74 -7.35
CA THR A 200 21.14 -0.62 -6.17
C THR A 200 21.87 -1.05 -4.92
N ASP A 201 21.67 -0.32 -3.82
CA ASP A 201 22.16 -0.76 -2.51
C ASP A 201 21.09 -1.61 -1.81
N LEU A 202 21.31 -2.92 -1.77
CA LEU A 202 20.45 -3.95 -1.19
C LEU A 202 21.05 -4.54 0.09
N THR A 203 21.90 -3.77 0.79
CA THR A 203 22.53 -4.24 2.03
C THR A 203 21.46 -4.70 3.03
N GLY A 204 21.57 -5.94 3.50
CA GLY A 204 20.65 -6.55 4.47
C GLY A 204 19.26 -6.91 3.92
N ALA A 205 19.02 -6.77 2.61
CA ALA A 205 17.71 -7.09 2.03
C ALA A 205 17.37 -8.59 2.10
N ASP A 206 16.09 -8.90 2.29
CA ASP A 206 15.59 -10.28 2.39
C ASP A 206 14.83 -10.68 1.12
N PHE A 207 15.47 -11.48 0.27
CA PHE A 207 14.91 -12.07 -0.94
C PHE A 207 14.47 -13.54 -0.74
N THR A 208 14.21 -13.99 0.48
CA THR A 208 13.88 -15.40 0.75
C THR A 208 12.71 -15.86 -0.12
N GLY A 209 12.95 -16.88 -0.95
CA GLY A 209 11.97 -17.44 -1.87
C GLY A 209 11.47 -16.51 -2.99
N ALA A 210 12.14 -15.38 -3.24
CA ALA A 210 11.80 -14.47 -4.33
C ALA A 210 12.05 -15.12 -5.71
N GLU A 211 11.21 -14.80 -6.68
CA GLU A 211 11.36 -15.25 -8.07
C GLU A 211 12.10 -14.19 -8.89
N LEU A 212 13.41 -14.36 -9.04
CA LEU A 212 14.35 -13.38 -9.62
C LEU A 212 14.91 -13.84 -10.98
N SER A 213 14.21 -14.73 -11.68
CA SER A 213 14.67 -15.23 -12.99
C SER A 213 14.88 -14.06 -13.95
N GLY A 214 16.06 -13.97 -14.56
CA GLY A 214 16.42 -12.90 -15.50
C GLY A 214 16.70 -11.53 -14.87
N ALA A 215 16.60 -11.38 -13.54
CA ALA A 215 16.84 -10.11 -12.87
C ALA A 215 18.28 -9.59 -13.08
N ASN A 216 18.45 -8.27 -13.13
CA ASN A 216 19.73 -7.61 -13.32
C ASN A 216 20.27 -6.99 -12.03
N PHE A 217 21.28 -7.61 -11.42
CA PHE A 217 22.00 -7.11 -10.24
C PHE A 217 23.37 -6.51 -10.58
N GLU A 218 23.60 -6.08 -11.82
CA GLU A 218 24.88 -5.50 -12.22
C GLU A 218 25.33 -4.36 -11.30
N ALA A 219 26.53 -4.48 -10.72
CA ALA A 219 27.08 -3.53 -9.75
C ALA A 219 26.19 -3.25 -8.51
N ALA A 220 25.26 -4.16 -8.18
CA ALA A 220 24.44 -4.05 -6.96
C ALA A 220 25.24 -4.42 -5.70
N ILE A 221 24.87 -3.84 -4.56
CA ILE A 221 25.45 -4.17 -3.25
C ILE A 221 24.48 -5.10 -2.53
N LEU A 222 24.79 -6.38 -2.44
CA LEU A 222 23.99 -7.42 -1.78
C LEU A 222 24.61 -7.85 -0.43
N LYS A 223 25.37 -6.97 0.22
CA LYS A 223 26.04 -7.28 1.48
C LYS A 223 25.04 -7.74 2.53
N ASN A 224 25.30 -8.85 3.20
CA ASN A 224 24.40 -9.42 4.21
C ASN A 224 22.98 -9.77 3.72
N ALA A 225 22.71 -9.74 2.42
CA ALA A 225 21.39 -10.07 1.89
C ALA A 225 21.06 -11.56 2.08
N ASP A 226 19.78 -11.86 2.29
CA ASP A 226 19.25 -13.22 2.32
C ASP A 226 18.68 -13.59 0.94
N LEU A 227 19.29 -14.54 0.26
CA LEU A 227 18.93 -15.11 -1.04
C LEU A 227 18.45 -16.56 -0.91
N ALA A 228 18.13 -17.04 0.31
CA ALA A 228 17.71 -18.41 0.51
C ALA A 228 16.47 -18.75 -0.33
N LEU A 229 16.52 -19.88 -1.05
CA LEU A 229 15.44 -20.37 -1.91
C LEU A 229 15.07 -19.45 -3.09
N ALA A 230 15.72 -18.29 -3.23
CA ALA A 230 15.49 -17.37 -4.33
C ALA A 230 15.83 -18.05 -5.68
N ASN A 231 15.05 -17.77 -6.71
CA ASN A 231 15.29 -18.29 -8.05
C ASN A 231 16.12 -17.29 -8.86
N LEU A 232 17.41 -17.56 -9.04
CA LEU A 232 18.36 -16.73 -9.77
C LEU A 232 18.65 -17.26 -11.19
N TYR A 233 17.76 -18.08 -11.76
CA TYR A 233 17.95 -18.60 -13.12
C TYR A 233 18.16 -17.44 -14.11
N THR A 234 19.26 -17.48 -14.87
CA THR A 234 19.70 -16.43 -15.80
C THR A 234 19.83 -15.02 -15.21
N ALA A 235 19.86 -14.86 -13.89
CA ALA A 235 20.08 -13.57 -13.25
C ALA A 235 21.52 -13.09 -13.53
N ARG A 236 21.68 -11.79 -13.78
CA ARG A 236 22.97 -11.15 -14.05
C ARG A 236 23.53 -10.58 -12.76
N LEU A 237 24.70 -11.05 -12.34
CA LEU A 237 25.35 -10.68 -11.07
C LEU A 237 26.77 -10.12 -11.28
N ASN A 238 27.07 -9.65 -12.49
CA ASN A 238 28.38 -9.08 -12.82
C ASN A 238 28.65 -7.88 -11.91
N ASP A 239 29.86 -7.81 -11.35
CA ASP A 239 30.30 -6.75 -10.43
C ASP A 239 29.43 -6.55 -9.17
N ALA A 240 28.52 -7.47 -8.87
CA ALA A 240 27.74 -7.43 -7.64
C ALA A 240 28.61 -7.78 -6.43
N ASP A 241 28.38 -7.10 -5.30
CA ASP A 241 29.02 -7.40 -4.03
C ASP A 241 28.12 -8.30 -3.18
N LEU A 242 28.46 -9.58 -3.12
CA LEU A 242 27.71 -10.61 -2.39
C LEU A 242 28.29 -10.90 -1.00
N THR A 243 29.18 -10.04 -0.48
CA THR A 243 29.86 -10.27 0.81
C THR A 243 28.86 -10.58 1.92
N ASP A 244 29.06 -11.71 2.61
CA ASP A 244 28.20 -12.16 3.71
C ASP A 244 26.72 -12.39 3.37
N SER A 245 26.35 -12.45 2.09
CA SER A 245 25.05 -12.95 1.65
C SER A 245 25.03 -14.48 1.65
N ASN A 246 23.86 -15.11 1.81
CA ASN A 246 23.72 -16.57 1.82
C ASN A 246 23.39 -17.16 0.43
N TRP A 247 24.02 -16.63 -0.62
CA TRP A 247 23.79 -16.98 -2.03
C TRP A 247 23.84 -18.49 -2.34
N TRP A 248 24.55 -19.30 -1.56
CA TRP A 248 24.65 -20.76 -1.75
C TRP A 248 23.34 -21.51 -1.53
N ARG A 249 22.36 -20.86 -0.88
CA ARG A 249 20.99 -21.37 -0.69
C ARG A 249 20.04 -20.98 -1.83
N ALA A 250 20.49 -20.17 -2.78
CA ALA A 250 19.71 -19.81 -3.95
C ALA A 250 19.64 -20.98 -4.96
N ARG A 251 18.66 -20.92 -5.85
CA ARG A 251 18.45 -21.86 -6.96
C ARG A 251 18.83 -21.19 -8.27
N GLY A 252 19.21 -21.99 -9.27
CA GLY A 252 19.38 -21.52 -10.65
C GLY A 252 20.75 -20.91 -10.98
N LEU A 253 21.70 -20.89 -10.04
CA LEU A 253 23.10 -20.54 -10.31
C LEU A 253 23.80 -21.65 -11.10
N ALA A 254 24.55 -21.29 -12.13
CA ALA A 254 25.37 -22.22 -12.91
C ALA A 254 26.61 -22.68 -12.11
N SER A 255 27.18 -23.84 -12.44
CA SER A 255 28.37 -24.38 -11.75
C SER A 255 29.53 -23.38 -11.74
N GLN A 256 29.77 -22.70 -12.87
CA GLN A 256 30.82 -21.68 -12.97
C GLN A 256 30.60 -20.51 -11.99
N GLN A 257 29.34 -20.07 -11.83
CA GLN A 257 29.01 -19.01 -10.87
C GLN A 257 29.22 -19.48 -9.44
N LEU A 258 28.83 -20.72 -9.12
CA LEU A 258 29.05 -21.30 -7.80
C LEU A 258 30.55 -21.39 -7.47
N ASP A 259 31.40 -21.80 -8.42
CA ASP A 259 32.85 -21.84 -8.24
C ASP A 259 33.43 -20.44 -8.02
N GLU A 260 33.03 -19.48 -8.84
CA GLU A 260 33.44 -18.09 -8.69
C GLU A 260 33.03 -17.50 -7.34
N PHE A 261 31.77 -17.70 -6.92
CA PHE A 261 31.26 -17.15 -5.66
C PHE A 261 31.86 -17.84 -4.44
N THR A 262 32.12 -19.15 -4.52
CA THR A 262 32.83 -19.87 -3.44
C THR A 262 34.20 -19.26 -3.18
N LEU A 263 34.90 -18.82 -4.24
CA LEU A 263 36.21 -18.18 -4.12
C LEU A 263 36.12 -16.71 -3.68
N ARG A 264 35.19 -15.94 -4.25
CA ARG A 264 35.11 -14.49 -4.06
C ARG A 264 34.32 -14.07 -2.82
N PHE A 265 33.29 -14.83 -2.45
CA PHE A 265 32.30 -14.45 -1.44
C PHE A 265 32.00 -15.59 -0.43
N PRO A 266 33.02 -16.25 0.15
CA PRO A 266 32.77 -17.05 1.35
C PRO A 266 32.33 -16.12 2.51
N PRO A 267 31.63 -16.64 3.54
CA PRO A 267 31.38 -15.89 4.75
C PRO A 267 32.70 -15.35 5.36
N THR A 268 32.70 -14.08 5.75
CA THR A 268 33.86 -13.46 6.39
C THR A 268 34.05 -13.99 7.82
N PRO A 269 35.23 -13.84 8.44
CA PRO A 269 35.44 -14.23 9.83
C PRO A 269 34.52 -13.52 10.83
N ASP A 270 34.04 -12.31 10.47
CA ASP A 270 33.13 -11.49 11.28
C ASP A 270 31.65 -11.85 11.04
N ALA A 271 31.35 -12.71 10.06
CA ALA A 271 29.99 -13.18 9.80
C ALA A 271 29.47 -14.02 10.99
N PRO A 272 28.13 -14.10 11.19
CA PRO A 272 27.56 -14.94 12.25
C PRO A 272 28.04 -16.40 12.16
N GLU A 273 28.40 -17.02 13.28
CA GLU A 273 28.89 -18.41 13.33
C GLU A 273 27.91 -19.40 12.66
N SER A 274 26.61 -19.15 12.79
CA SER A 274 25.57 -19.95 12.13
C SER A 274 25.69 -19.91 10.61
N ARG A 275 26.03 -18.75 10.03
CA ARG A 275 26.21 -18.55 8.59
C ARG A 275 27.48 -19.25 8.11
N GLN A 276 28.59 -19.10 8.84
CA GLN A 276 29.85 -19.78 8.52
C GLN A 276 29.65 -21.30 8.50
N ARG A 277 29.04 -21.85 9.56
CA ARG A 277 28.77 -23.29 9.66
C ARG A 277 27.82 -23.81 8.59
N ASP A 278 26.78 -23.04 8.25
CA ASP A 278 25.84 -23.40 7.19
C ASP A 278 26.51 -23.50 5.82
N PHE A 279 27.42 -22.56 5.52
CA PHE A 279 28.22 -22.56 4.30
C PHE A 279 29.17 -23.76 4.24
N GLU A 280 29.87 -24.07 5.34
CA GLU A 280 30.76 -25.23 5.41
C GLU A 280 30.01 -26.54 5.11
N ILE A 281 28.84 -26.74 5.72
CA ILE A 281 28.00 -27.92 5.46
C ILE A 281 27.61 -28.01 3.98
N TRP A 282 27.18 -26.89 3.40
CA TRP A 282 26.85 -26.84 1.98
C TRP A 282 28.06 -27.17 1.09
N LEU A 283 29.23 -26.60 1.42
CA LEU A 283 30.45 -26.78 0.64
C LEU A 283 30.93 -28.23 0.67
N THR A 284 30.94 -28.87 1.85
CA THR A 284 31.28 -30.29 1.99
C THR A 284 30.39 -31.15 1.11
N LYS A 285 29.06 -30.95 1.21
CA LYS A 285 28.10 -31.71 0.41
C LYS A 285 28.31 -31.51 -1.10
N ARG A 286 28.59 -30.28 -1.53
CA ARG A 286 28.84 -29.97 -2.94
C ARG A 286 30.08 -30.70 -3.48
N ILE A 287 31.14 -30.78 -2.67
CA ILE A 287 32.37 -31.51 -3.03
C ILE A 287 32.08 -33.01 -3.14
N GLU A 288 31.39 -33.58 -2.15
CA GLU A 288 30.98 -35.00 -2.16
C GLU A 288 30.15 -35.35 -3.41
N ASP A 289 29.19 -34.49 -3.78
CA ASP A 289 28.34 -34.68 -4.96
C ASP A 289 29.14 -34.59 -6.27
N SER A 290 30.24 -33.82 -6.30
CA SER A 290 31.11 -33.69 -7.48
C SER A 290 32.07 -34.87 -7.68
N GLU A 291 32.38 -35.61 -6.62
CA GLU A 291 33.28 -36.77 -6.64
C GLU A 291 32.56 -38.10 -6.94
N GLN A 292 31.22 -38.11 -6.90
CA GLN A 292 30.41 -39.29 -7.23
C GLN A 292 30.53 -39.63 -8.73
N PRO A 293 31.00 -40.84 -9.11
CA PRO A 293 31.14 -41.23 -10.50
C PRO A 293 29.78 -41.29 -11.19
N ASN A 294 29.70 -40.70 -12.39
CA ASN A 294 28.47 -40.63 -13.18
C ASN A 294 27.94 -42.05 -13.46
N PRO A 295 26.73 -42.44 -12.98
CA PRO A 295 26.24 -43.82 -13.08
C PRO A 295 25.94 -44.27 -14.52
N GLY A 296 26.09 -43.40 -15.53
CA GLY A 296 25.93 -43.69 -16.95
C GLY A 296 27.22 -43.95 -17.75
N GLN A 297 28.40 -44.02 -17.12
CA GLN A 297 29.65 -44.42 -17.78
C GLN A 297 30.02 -45.87 -17.47
N LYS A 298 29.28 -46.83 -18.05
CA LYS A 298 29.71 -48.22 -18.24
C LYS A 298 29.22 -48.74 -19.58
#